data_AF-A0A4R0FF58-F1
#
_entry.id   AF-A0A4R0FF58-F1
#
_cell.length_a   1.000
_cell.length_b   1.000
_cell.length_c   1.000
_cell.angle_alpha   90.00
_cell.angle_beta   90.00
_cell.angle_gamma   90.00
#
_symmetry.space_group_name_H-M   'P 1'
#
loop_
_entity.id
_entity.type
_entity.pdbx_description
1 polymer ?
#
loop_
_entity_poly.entity_id
_entity_poly.type
_entity_poly.pdbx_seq_one_letter_code
_entity_poly.pdbx_strand_id
1 'polypeptide(L)'
;MNRLFVYGTLRPNQENAHILEGIGGTWQKGYVNGVVHILDWGPDQGLPAIVLDRTAPKVEGYFFSTDKLIEHWTSLDDFEGMQYQRVTVQVELESGEQTDAWIYEMKAA
;
A
#
# COMPACT_ATOMS: atom_id res chain seq x y z
N MET A 1 15.15 2.00 7.60
CA MET A 1 14.27 2.66 6.62
C MET A 1 13.23 1.66 6.11
N ASN A 2 11.97 1.82 6.51
CA ASN A 2 10.88 0.99 6.03
C ASN A 2 10.15 1.71 4.91
N ARG A 3 9.67 0.93 3.93
CA ARG A 3 9.01 1.45 2.73
C ARG A 3 7.64 0.78 2.58
N LEU A 4 6.60 1.57 2.44
CA LEU A 4 5.23 1.10 2.23
C LEU A 4 4.68 1.71 0.95
N PHE A 5 4.21 0.86 0.05
CA PHE A 5 3.49 1.24 -1.13
C PHE A 5 2.00 1.33 -0.82
N VAL A 6 1.43 2.50 -1.08
CA VAL A 6 -0.01 2.75 -0.90
C VAL A 6 -0.66 3.12 -2.23
N TYR A 7 -1.79 2.47 -2.51
CA TYR A 7 -2.57 2.65 -3.73
C TYR A 7 -4.02 3.10 -3.45
N GLY A 8 -4.44 3.08 -2.19
CA GLY A 8 -5.82 3.34 -1.76
C GLY A 8 -5.99 4.49 -0.77
N THR A 9 -6.72 4.23 0.31
CA THR A 9 -7.13 5.23 1.32
C THR A 9 -5.99 5.78 2.17
N LEU A 10 -4.83 5.12 2.16
CA LEU A 10 -3.62 5.58 2.83
C LEU A 10 -2.83 6.60 1.99
N ARG A 11 -3.28 6.94 0.77
CA ARG A 11 -2.65 7.99 -0.05
C ARG A 11 -2.75 9.36 0.65
N PRO A 12 -1.81 10.28 0.41
CA PRO A 12 -1.90 11.65 0.94
C PRO A 12 -3.21 12.32 0.48
N ASN A 13 -3.86 13.09 1.36
CA ASN A 13 -5.18 13.73 1.17
C ASN A 13 -6.39 12.77 1.11
N GLN A 14 -6.25 11.53 1.58
CA GLN A 14 -7.37 10.60 1.78
C GLN A 14 -7.75 10.50 3.26
N GLU A 15 -8.87 9.84 3.56
CA GLU A 15 -9.42 9.69 4.92
C GLU A 15 -8.38 9.18 5.93
N ASN A 16 -7.56 8.21 5.52
CA ASN A 16 -6.55 7.57 6.37
C ASN A 16 -5.14 8.18 6.20
N ALA A 17 -4.99 9.26 5.44
CA ALA A 17 -3.69 9.92 5.24
C ALA A 17 -3.06 10.37 6.55
N HIS A 18 -3.88 10.78 7.52
CA HIS A 18 -3.45 11.23 8.84
C HIS A 18 -2.59 10.20 9.59
N ILE A 19 -2.78 8.89 9.32
CA ILE A 19 -1.98 7.81 9.91
C ILE A 19 -0.53 7.91 9.45
N LEU A 20 -0.28 8.17 8.17
CA LEU A 20 1.08 8.25 7.60
C LEU A 20 1.66 9.67 7.66
N GLU A 21 0.83 10.70 7.49
CA GLU A 21 1.25 12.10 7.61
C GLU A 21 1.77 12.41 9.02
N GLY A 22 1.17 11.82 10.06
CA GLY A 22 1.63 11.97 11.45
C GLY A 22 3.00 11.34 11.73
N ILE A 23 3.44 10.38 10.92
CA ILE A 23 4.73 9.69 11.09
C ILE A 23 5.87 10.60 10.65
N GLY A 24 5.67 11.37 9.58
CA GLY A 24 6.68 12.20 8.94
C GLY A 24 7.68 11.36 8.13
N GLY A 25 7.45 11.32 6.81
CA GLY A 25 8.26 10.54 5.87
C GLY A 25 8.30 11.19 4.49
N THR A 26 8.95 10.51 3.53
CA THR A 26 9.00 10.95 2.15
C THR A 26 8.01 10.17 1.29
N TRP A 27 7.39 10.88 0.35
CA TRP A 27 6.47 10.31 -0.63
C TRP A 27 7.11 10.34 -2.01
N GLN A 28 7.09 9.21 -2.71
CA GLN A 28 7.58 9.09 -4.08
C GLN A 28 6.52 8.40 -4.94
N LYS A 29 6.39 8.78 -6.21
CA LYS A 29 5.50 8.06 -7.13
C LYS A 29 6.14 6.74 -7.57
N GLY A 30 5.32 5.70 -7.66
CA GLY A 30 5.78 4.40 -8.14
C GLY A 30 4.64 3.54 -8.69
N TYR A 31 5.03 2.41 -9.25
CA TYR A 31 4.17 1.51 -10.00
C TYR A 31 4.43 0.05 -9.60
N VAL A 32 3.36 -0.70 -9.35
CA VAL A 32 3.42 -2.14 -9.05
C VAL A 32 2.63 -2.93 -10.07
N ASN A 33 2.98 -4.18 -10.32
CA ASN A 33 2.18 -5.05 -11.17
C ASN A 33 1.12 -5.76 -10.35
N GLY A 34 -0.15 -5.54 -10.71
CA GLY A 34 -1.28 -6.14 -10.00
C GLY A 34 -2.62 -5.69 -10.57
N VAL A 35 -3.69 -6.26 -10.03
CA VAL A 35 -5.06 -5.87 -10.38
C VAL A 35 -5.71 -5.28 -9.14
N VAL A 36 -6.20 -4.04 -9.25
CA VAL A 36 -6.99 -3.40 -8.20
C VAL A 36 -8.46 -3.73 -8.42
N HIS A 37 -9.06 -4.36 -7.41
CA HIS A 37 -10.48 -4.62 -7.32
C HIS A 37 -11.11 -3.67 -6.30
N ILE A 38 -12.33 -3.21 -6.53
CA ILE A 38 -13.08 -2.51 -5.49
C ILE A 38 -13.85 -3.55 -4.70
N LEU A 39 -13.73 -3.53 -3.38
CA LEU A 39 -14.50 -4.43 -2.53
C LEU A 39 -15.96 -4.01 -2.54
N ASP A 40 -16.85 -4.93 -2.91
CA ASP A 40 -18.31 -4.71 -2.86
C ASP A 40 -18.95 -5.25 -1.56
N TRP A 41 -18.14 -5.68 -0.59
CA TRP A 41 -18.62 -6.31 0.65
C TRP A 41 -17.64 -6.10 1.82
N GLY A 42 -18.16 -6.17 3.05
CA GLY A 42 -17.38 -6.06 4.28
C GLY A 42 -17.25 -4.62 4.81
N PRO A 43 -16.45 -4.41 5.88
CA PRO A 43 -16.21 -3.07 6.44
C PRO A 43 -15.43 -2.16 5.47
N ASP A 44 -14.63 -2.74 4.57
CA ASP A 44 -13.87 -2.03 3.54
C ASP A 44 -14.63 -1.93 2.20
N GLN A 45 -15.96 -2.03 2.22
CA GLN A 45 -16.77 -1.86 1.01
C GLN A 45 -16.53 -0.47 0.38
N GLY A 46 -16.20 -0.45 -0.90
CA GLY A 46 -15.84 0.74 -1.66
C GLY A 46 -14.34 1.05 -1.63
N LEU A 47 -13.54 0.30 -0.86
CA LEU A 47 -12.09 0.46 -0.85
C LEU A 47 -11.41 -0.36 -1.95
N PRO A 48 -10.32 0.16 -2.52
CA PRO A 48 -9.52 -0.57 -3.49
C PRO A 48 -8.66 -1.62 -2.78
N ALA A 49 -8.68 -2.84 -3.32
CA ALA A 49 -7.88 -3.98 -2.90
C ALA A 49 -7.06 -4.51 -4.08
N ILE A 50 -5.74 -4.51 -3.94
CA ILE A 50 -4.84 -5.01 -4.98
C ILE A 50 -4.59 -6.51 -4.79
N VAL A 51 -4.52 -7.22 -5.91
CA VAL A 51 -3.96 -8.57 -6.01
C VAL A 51 -2.67 -8.47 -6.80
N LEU A 52 -1.55 -8.86 -6.20
CA LEU A 52 -0.25 -8.79 -6.86
C LEU A 52 -0.16 -9.86 -7.95
N ASP A 53 0.17 -9.43 -9.17
CA ASP A 53 0.35 -10.34 -10.29
C ASP A 53 1.39 -9.75 -11.26
N ARG A 54 2.45 -10.51 -11.55
CA ARG A 54 3.56 -10.03 -12.41
C ARG A 54 3.17 -9.86 -13.88
N THR A 55 2.10 -10.51 -14.32
CA THR A 55 1.58 -10.43 -15.69
C THR A 55 0.50 -9.36 -15.83
N ALA A 56 -0.02 -8.85 -14.72
CA ALA A 56 -0.99 -7.78 -14.67
C ALA A 56 -0.41 -6.40 -15.02
N PRO A 57 -1.27 -5.44 -15.39
CA PRO A 57 -0.87 -4.06 -15.66
C PRO A 57 -0.22 -3.38 -14.44
N LYS A 58 0.49 -2.29 -14.73
CA LYS A 58 1.06 -1.42 -13.71
C LYS A 58 -0.02 -0.59 -13.04
N VAL A 59 -0.10 -0.69 -11.72
CA VAL A 59 -0.94 0.08 -10.81
C VAL A 59 -0.12 1.24 -10.26
N GLU A 60 -0.61 2.46 -10.45
CA GLU A 60 0.00 3.65 -9.86
C GLU A 60 -0.29 3.75 -8.36
N GLY A 61 0.72 4.10 -7.58
CA GLY A 61 0.58 4.43 -6.17
C GLY A 61 1.69 5.35 -5.68
N TYR A 62 1.86 5.39 -4.36
CA TYR A 62 2.91 6.16 -3.71
C TYR A 62 3.75 5.29 -2.79
N PHE A 63 5.07 5.47 -2.88
CA PHE A 63 6.07 5.03 -1.93
C PHE A 63 6.11 5.96 -0.75
N PHE A 64 5.77 5.44 0.42
CA PHE A 64 6.01 6.10 1.69
C PHE A 64 7.23 5.49 2.35
N SER A 65 8.28 6.29 2.55
CA SER A 65 9.52 5.86 3.19
C SER A 65 9.74 6.60 4.51
N THR A 66 9.88 5.85 5.60
CA THR A 66 10.20 6.42 6.93
C THR A 66 10.76 5.34 7.87
N ASP A 67 11.62 5.74 8.80
CA ASP A 67 12.16 4.84 9.82
C ASP A 67 11.12 4.52 10.91
N LYS A 68 10.22 5.46 11.19
CA LYS A 68 9.20 5.35 12.24
C LYS A 68 8.02 4.44 11.87
N LEU A 69 7.92 3.99 10.62
CA LEU A 69 6.86 3.08 10.17
C LEU A 69 6.85 1.78 10.99
N ILE A 70 8.01 1.40 11.55
CA ILE A 70 8.16 0.20 12.37
C ILE A 70 7.23 0.19 13.58
N GLU A 71 6.99 1.36 14.17
CA GLU A 71 6.15 1.53 15.36
C GLU A 71 4.66 1.46 15.01
N HIS A 72 4.31 1.75 13.75
CA HIS A 72 2.94 1.78 13.25
C HIS A 72 2.53 0.49 12.53
N TRP A 73 3.46 -0.43 12.27
CA TRP A 73 3.16 -1.69 11.58
C TRP A 73 2.07 -2.48 12.26
N THR A 74 2.12 -2.59 13.59
CA THR A 74 1.12 -3.35 14.36
C THR A 74 -0.27 -2.74 14.23
N SER A 75 -0.39 -1.40 14.25
CA SER A 75 -1.68 -0.72 14.10
C SER A 75 -2.25 -0.86 12.68
N LEU A 76 -1.39 -0.82 11.66
CA LEU A 76 -1.81 -1.03 10.27
C LEU A 76 -2.23 -2.49 10.03
N ASP A 77 -1.46 -3.45 10.55
CA ASP A 77 -1.82 -4.88 10.49
C ASP A 77 -3.11 -5.18 11.29
N ASP A 78 -3.36 -4.50 12.41
CA ASP A 78 -4.63 -4.66 13.15
C ASP A 78 -5.82 -4.06 12.38
N PHE A 79 -5.62 -2.90 11.75
CA PHE A 79 -6.64 -2.21 10.96
C PHE A 79 -6.99 -2.98 9.67
N GLU A 80 -5.98 -3.34 8.87
CA GLU A 80 -6.20 -4.00 7.58
C GLU A 80 -6.17 -5.54 7.66
N GLY A 81 -5.68 -6.12 8.74
CA GLY A 81 -5.41 -7.56 8.86
C GLY A 81 -6.63 -8.47 8.82
N MET A 82 -7.85 -7.95 8.84
CA MET A 82 -9.04 -8.75 8.56
C MET A 82 -9.15 -9.15 7.09
N GLN A 83 -8.92 -8.22 6.16
CA GLN A 83 -9.16 -8.45 4.72
C GLN A 83 -7.88 -8.37 3.87
N TYR A 84 -6.81 -7.81 4.42
CA TYR A 84 -5.55 -7.62 3.73
C TYR A 84 -4.40 -8.32 4.46
N GLN A 85 -3.36 -8.64 3.70
CA GLN A 85 -2.10 -9.15 4.22
C GLN A 85 -0.96 -8.26 3.72
N ARG A 86 -0.03 -8.00 4.62
CA ARG A 86 1.19 -7.28 4.27
C ARG A 86 2.20 -8.21 3.63
N VAL A 87 2.60 -7.88 2.41
CA VAL A 87 3.59 -8.63 1.64
C VAL A 87 4.64 -7.68 1.06
N THR A 88 5.80 -8.21 0.70
CA THR A 88 6.81 -7.44 -0.04
C THR A 88 6.56 -7.53 -1.53
N VAL A 89 6.60 -6.38 -2.20
CA VAL A 89 6.48 -6.25 -3.64
C VAL A 89 7.62 -5.41 -4.20
N GLN A 90 8.03 -5.72 -5.42
CA GLN A 90 8.95 -4.89 -6.19
C GLN A 90 8.16 -3.78 -6.88
N VAL A 91 8.56 -2.55 -6.65
CA VAL A 91 7.90 -1.36 -7.17
C VAL A 91 8.87 -0.61 -8.04
N GLU A 92 8.37 -0.18 -9.19
CA GLU A 92 9.10 0.65 -10.14
C GLU A 92 8.82 2.12 -9.84
N LEU A 93 9.86 2.88 -9.50
CA LEU A 93 9.76 4.33 -9.31
C LEU A 93 9.62 5.04 -10.65
N GLU A 94 9.18 6.29 -10.63
CA GLU A 94 9.10 7.14 -11.84
C GLU A 94 10.45 7.29 -12.57
N SER A 95 11.57 7.11 -11.86
CA SER A 95 12.93 7.08 -12.45
C SER A 95 13.23 5.81 -13.26
N GLY A 96 12.38 4.79 -13.19
CA GLY A 96 12.62 3.45 -13.73
C GLY A 96 13.42 2.53 -12.80
N GLU A 97 13.82 3.02 -11.61
CA GLU A 97 14.48 2.20 -10.60
C GLU A 97 13.49 1.27 -9.91
N GLN A 98 13.87 0.02 -9.69
CA GLN A 98 13.06 -0.95 -8.96
C GLN A 98 13.53 -1.06 -7.52
N THR A 99 12.58 -0.95 -6.59
CA THR A 99 12.83 -1.05 -5.15
C THR A 99 11.78 -1.93 -4.48
N ASP A 100 12.18 -2.65 -3.45
CA ASP A 100 11.25 -3.36 -2.58
C ASP A 100 10.50 -2.39 -1.66
N ALA A 101 9.20 -2.63 -1.50
CA ALA A 101 8.39 -2.12 -0.41
C ALA A 101 7.39 -3.14 0.07
N TRP A 102 6.85 -2.86 1.23
CA TRP A 102 5.66 -3.51 1.73
C TRP A 102 4.43 -2.98 1.02
N ILE A 103 3.44 -3.82 0.81
CA ILE A 103 2.12 -3.46 0.30
C ILE A 103 1.08 -4.32 1.04
N TYR A 104 -0.11 -3.77 1.24
CA TYR A 104 -1.25 -4.54 1.69
C TYR A 104 -2.02 -5.05 0.49
N GLU A 105 -1.92 -6.35 0.23
CA GLU A 105 -2.70 -7.02 -0.81
C GLU A 105 -3.92 -7.71 -0.20
N MET A 106 -4.95 -7.90 -1.02
CA MET A 106 -6.14 -8.63 -0.62
C MET A 106 -5.76 -10.05 -0.18
N LYS A 107 -6.26 -10.48 0.97
CA LYS A 107 -6.18 -11.90 1.34
C LYS A 107 -7.06 -12.68 0.38
N ALA A 108 -6.45 -13.55 -0.42
CA ALA A 108 -7.19 -14.59 -1.10
C ALA A 108 -7.79 -15.51 -0.03
N ALA A 109 -9.13 -15.63 -0.04
CA ALA A 109 -9.87 -16.53 0.84
C ALA A 109 -9.64 -18.00 0.49
#